data_AF-A0A443RSS7-F1
#
_entry.id   AF-A0A443RSS7-F1
#
_cell.length_a   1.000
_cell.length_b   1.000
_cell.length_c   1.000
_cell.angle_alpha   90.00
_cell.angle_beta   90.00
_cell.angle_gamma   90.00
#
_symmetry.space_group_name_H-M   'P 1'
#
loop_
_entity.id
_entity.type
_entity.pdbx_description
1 polymer ?
#
loop_
_entity_poly.entity_id
_entity_poly.type
_entity_poly.pdbx_seq_one_letter_code
_entity_poly.pdbx_strand_id
1 'polypeptide(L)'
;MFNGPIVREVQNKSECWETEKYEECASDCHDSCLNYKQETAKRSCSKMCATGCMCKEGYVRIASLECVTPDKCPQPISDSSENQTN
;
A
#
# COMPACT_ATOMS: atom_id res chain seq x y z
N MET A 1 -14.95 -10.85 0.90
CA MET A 1 -14.80 -9.57 0.19
C MET A 1 -13.97 -8.66 1.06
N PHE A 2 -12.64 -8.68 0.96
CA PHE A 2 -11.80 -7.77 1.73
C PHE A 2 -11.69 -6.43 0.99
N ASN A 3 -12.75 -5.63 1.06
CA ASN A 3 -12.68 -4.18 0.88
C ASN A 3 -12.28 -3.55 2.22
N GLY A 4 -11.13 -3.98 2.76
CA GLY A 4 -10.55 -3.37 3.94
C GLY A 4 -9.84 -2.07 3.54
N PRO A 5 -9.83 -1.03 4.37
CA PRO A 5 -9.09 0.18 4.09
C PRO A 5 -7.61 -0.15 3.92
N ILE A 6 -6.99 0.40 2.88
CA ILE A 6 -5.54 0.29 2.63
C ILE A 6 -4.74 1.08 3.71
N VAL A 7 -5.44 1.86 4.55
CA VAL A 7 -4.88 2.58 5.70
C VAL A 7 -4.54 1.58 6.80
N ARG A 8 -3.35 1.69 7.39
CA ARG A 8 -3.08 1.02 8.68
C ARG A 8 -3.60 1.91 9.80
N GLU A 9 -4.83 1.66 10.25
CA GLU A 9 -5.45 2.42 11.34
C GLU A 9 -4.66 2.21 12.64
N VAL A 10 -4.15 3.31 13.19
CA VAL A 10 -3.41 3.32 14.46
C VAL A 10 -3.87 4.50 15.30
N GLN A 11 -3.71 4.42 16.61
CA GLN A 11 -4.11 5.50 17.53
C GLN A 11 -2.94 6.44 17.82
N ASN A 12 -1.70 5.99 17.63
CA ASN A 12 -0.50 6.78 17.91
C ASN A 12 0.46 6.82 16.73
N LYS A 13 1.08 7.99 16.53
CA LYS A 13 2.15 8.19 15.54
C LYS A 13 3.32 7.23 15.69
N SER A 14 3.62 6.80 16.91
CA SER A 14 4.73 5.87 17.21
C SER A 14 4.49 4.45 16.69
N GLU A 15 3.27 4.12 16.27
CA GLU A 15 2.95 2.81 15.69
C GLU A 15 3.28 2.74 14.19
N CYS A 16 3.43 3.89 13.53
CA CYS A 16 3.82 3.98 12.13
C CYS A 16 5.29 3.65 11.94
N TRP A 17 5.59 2.94 10.86
CA TRP A 17 6.97 2.63 10.47
C TRP A 17 7.69 3.83 9.86
N GLU A 18 9.01 3.71 9.72
CA GLU A 18 9.84 4.74 9.09
C GLU A 18 9.49 4.99 7.61
N THR A 19 8.84 4.04 6.93
CA THR A 19 8.34 4.20 5.55
C THR A 19 6.91 4.75 5.50
N GLU A 20 6.33 5.04 6.67
CA GLU A 20 4.97 5.55 6.84
C GLU A 20 4.98 6.94 7.48
N LYS A 21 3.92 7.69 7.24
CA LYS A 21 3.61 8.93 7.94
C LYS A 21 2.27 8.77 8.64
N TYR A 22 2.22 9.21 9.89
CA TYR A 22 0.97 9.32 10.64
C TYR A 22 0.17 10.49 10.11
N GLU A 23 -1.09 10.24 9.79
CA GLU A 23 -2.05 11.22 9.30
C GLU A 23 -3.36 11.04 10.08
N GLU A 24 -3.93 12.14 10.56
CA GLU A 24 -5.23 12.10 11.24
C GLU A 24 -6.38 11.77 10.27
N CYS A 25 -6.17 12.02 8.98
CA CYS A 25 -7.10 11.76 7.89
C CYS A 25 -6.37 11.09 6.72
N ALA A 26 -5.91 9.85 6.93
CA ALA A 26 -5.42 9.00 5.86
C ALA A 26 -6.62 8.48 5.04
N SER A 27 -6.68 8.87 3.76
CA SER A 27 -7.71 8.38 2.83
C SER A 27 -7.34 7.00 2.32
N ASP A 28 -8.31 6.10 2.16
CA ASP A 28 -8.14 4.76 1.58
C ASP A 28 -7.53 4.73 0.16
N CYS A 29 -7.42 5.89 -0.48
CA CYS A 29 -7.00 6.09 -1.87
C CYS A 29 -5.49 6.20 -2.06
N HIS A 30 -4.73 5.28 -1.48
CA HIS A 30 -3.26 5.29 -1.59
C HIS A 30 -2.76 4.59 -2.84
N ASP A 31 -1.55 4.95 -3.26
CA ASP A 31 -0.83 4.17 -4.26
C ASP A 31 -0.39 2.83 -3.68
N SER A 32 -0.79 1.76 -4.36
CA SER A 32 -0.33 0.41 -4.11
C SER A 32 0.51 -0.08 -5.27
N CYS A 33 1.26 -1.17 -5.07
CA CYS A 33 2.01 -1.81 -6.15
C CYS A 33 1.17 -2.19 -7.39
N LEU A 34 -0.16 -2.28 -7.23
CA LEU A 34 -1.09 -2.59 -8.31
C LEU A 34 -1.49 -1.35 -9.12
N ASN A 35 -1.49 -0.17 -8.49
CA ASN A 35 -2.11 1.02 -9.02
C ASN A 35 -1.17 2.22 -9.19
N TYR A 36 0.04 2.19 -8.61
CA TYR A 36 0.97 3.34 -8.65
C TYR A 36 1.36 3.80 -10.05
N LYS A 37 1.30 2.90 -11.05
CA LYS A 37 1.55 3.24 -12.47
C LYS A 37 0.33 3.85 -13.17
N GLN A 38 -0.83 3.85 -12.54
CA GLN A 38 -2.06 4.45 -13.06
C GLN A 38 -2.18 5.90 -12.53
N GLU A 39 -1.27 6.77 -12.97
CA GLU A 39 -1.31 8.21 -12.65
C GLU A 39 -2.52 8.92 -13.29
N THR A 40 -3.15 8.32 -14.30
CA THR A 40 -4.16 8.97 -15.16
C THR A 40 -5.61 8.55 -14.89
N ALA A 41 -5.84 7.52 -14.08
CA ALA A 41 -7.19 7.21 -13.65
C ALA A 41 -7.54 8.17 -12.52
N LYS A 42 -8.49 9.09 -12.73
CA LYS A 42 -9.21 9.76 -11.65
C LYS A 42 -9.75 8.68 -10.72
N ARG A 43 -8.98 8.28 -9.71
CA ARG A 43 -9.42 7.30 -8.75
C ARG A 43 -10.51 7.97 -7.95
N SER A 44 -11.70 7.37 -7.96
CA SER A 44 -12.80 7.79 -7.11
C SER A 44 -12.45 7.39 -5.68
N CYS A 45 -11.60 8.21 -5.04
CA CYS A 45 -11.27 8.10 -3.64
C CYS A 45 -12.54 8.32 -2.82
N SER A 46 -12.76 7.51 -1.79
CA SER A 46 -13.79 7.85 -0.82
C SER A 46 -13.39 9.14 -0.12
N LYS A 47 -14.37 10.01 0.19
CA LYS A 47 -14.13 11.15 1.09
C LYS A 47 -13.93 10.71 2.54
N MET A 48 -14.15 9.42 2.82
CA MET A 48 -13.91 8.84 4.13
C MET A 48 -12.40 8.68 4.32
N CYS A 49 -11.92 9.14 5.47
CA CYS A 49 -10.55 8.95 5.92
C CYS A 49 -10.58 8.45 7.36
N ALA A 50 -9.49 7.81 7.77
CA ALA A 50 -9.29 7.34 9.13
C ALA A 50 -7.95 7.86 9.65
N THR A 51 -7.86 7.99 10.97
CA THR A 51 -6.58 8.26 11.62
C THR A 51 -5.72 7.01 11.53
N GLY A 52 -4.51 7.16 11.01
CA GLY A 52 -3.65 6.01 10.77
C GLY A 52 -2.34 6.34 10.06
N CYS A 53 -1.66 5.28 9.66
CA CYS A 53 -0.40 5.35 8.93
C CYS A 53 -0.65 5.23 7.42
N MET A 54 -0.13 6.22 6.69
CA MET A 54 -0.11 6.29 5.24
C MET A 54 1.32 6.11 4.73
N CYS A 55 1.53 5.49 3.56
CA CYS A 55 2.87 5.44 2.99
C CYS A 55 3.42 6.85 2.72
N LYS A 56 4.71 7.06 2.97
CA LYS A 56 5.39 8.30 2.60
C LYS A 56 5.38 8.48 1.09
N GLU A 57 5.55 9.72 0.64
CA GLU A 57 5.67 10.03 -0.80
C GLU A 57 6.80 9.21 -1.44
N GLY A 58 6.53 8.63 -2.61
CA GLY A 58 7.46 7.71 -3.29
C GLY A 58 7.47 6.27 -2.74
N TYR A 59 6.66 5.96 -1.72
CA TYR A 59 6.42 4.59 -1.25
C TYR A 59 5.02 4.13 -1.61
N VAL A 60 4.90 2.84 -1.93
CA VAL A 60 3.67 2.19 -2.34
C VAL A 60 3.38 1.02 -1.41
N ARG A 61 2.09 0.81 -1.12
CA ARG A 61 1.68 -0.26 -0.21
C ARG A 61 1.58 -1.60 -0.93
N ILE A 62 2.13 -2.65 -0.31
CA ILE A 62 1.97 -4.04 -0.76
C ILE A 62 0.86 -4.75 0.02
N ALA A 63 0.46 -5.92 -0.45
CA ALA A 63 -0.63 -6.71 0.15
C ALA A 63 -0.37 -7.11 1.61
N SER A 64 0.89 -7.17 2.04
CA SER A 64 1.29 -7.39 3.44
C SER A 64 1.17 -6.14 4.33
N LEU A 65 0.57 -5.06 3.82
CA LEU A 65 0.41 -3.76 4.50
C LEU A 65 1.71 -2.99 4.76
N GLU A 66 2.83 -3.43 4.17
CA GLU A 66 4.11 -2.71 4.24
C GLU A 66 4.22 -1.65 3.12
N CYS A 67 4.88 -0.53 3.42
CA CYS A 67 5.19 0.52 2.45
C CYS A 67 6.61 0.31 1.91
N VAL A 68 6.73 0.02 0.62
CA VAL A 68 8.00 -0.25 -0.07
C VAL A 68 8.19 0.71 -1.23
N THR A 69 9.40 0.80 -1.76
CA THR A 69 9.62 1.56 -3.01
C THR A 69 8.98 0.84 -4.19
N PRO A 70 8.51 1.55 -5.23
CA PRO A 70 7.92 0.95 -6.43
C PRO A 70 8.79 -0.13 -7.09
N ASP A 71 10.11 0.01 -7.03
CA ASP A 71 11.08 -0.97 -7.54
C ASP A 71 11.08 -2.29 -6.76
N LYS A 72 10.64 -2.26 -5.50
CA LYS A 72 10.50 -3.42 -4.61
C LYS A 72 9.10 -4.01 -4.63
N CYS A 73 8.22 -3.53 -5.51
CA CYS A 73 6.94 -4.16 -5.71
C CYS A 73 7.15 -5.63 -6.09
N PRO A 74 6.49 -6.58 -5.41
CA PRO A 74 6.52 -7.97 -5.82
C PRO A 74 6.01 -8.00 -7.25
N GLN A 75 6.87 -8.42 -8.17
CA GLN A 75 6.41 -8.79 -9.49
C GLN A 75 5.37 -9.90 -9.29
N PRO A 76 4.29 -9.95 -10.09
CA PRO A 76 3.45 -11.12 -10.09
C PRO A 76 4.39 -12.32 -10.24
N ILE A 77 4.33 -13.23 -9.29
CA ILE A 77 5.11 -14.45 -9.32
C ILE A 77 4.57 -15.19 -10.54
N SER A 78 5.16 -14.96 -11.71
CA SER A 78 5.29 -16.05 -12.66
C SER A 78 6.19 -17.01 -11.92
N ASP A 79 5.60 -18.05 -11.34
CA ASP A 79 6.33 -19.17 -10.75
C ASP A 79 7.25 -19.76 -11.84
N SER A 80 8.41 -19.15 -11.97
CA SER A 80 9.65 -19.77 -12.36
C SER A 80 10.49 -19.87 -11.08
N SER A 81 9.94 -20.58 -10.10
CA SER A 81 10.74 -21.35 -9.16
C SER A 81 10.51 -22.82 -9.52
N GLU A 82 11.51 -23.41 -10.17
CA GLU A 82 11.72 -24.85 -10.38
C GLU A 82 10.74 -25.61 -11.30
N ASN A 83 11.07 -25.61 -12.60
CA ASN A 83 11.15 -26.89 -13.26
C ASN A 83 12.34 -27.66 -12.66
N GLN A 84 12.06 -28.60 -11.76
CA GLN A 84 12.94 -29.76 -11.59
C GLN A 84 12.12 -30.96 -11.10
N THR A 85 11.60 -31.67 -12.10
CA THR A 85 11.40 -33.12 -12.07
C THR A 85 12.59 -33.82 -11.42
N ASN A 86 12.35 -34.58 -10.35
CA ASN A 86 12.83 -35.95 -10.21
C ASN A 86 11.96 -36.74 -9.21
#